data_AF-A0AAU9INC9-F1
#
_entry.id   AF-A0AAU9INC9-F1
#
_cell.length_a   1.000
_cell.length_b   1.000
_cell.length_c   1.000
_cell.angle_alpha   90.00
_cell.angle_beta   90.00
_cell.angle_gamma   90.00
#
_symmetry.space_group_name_H-M   'P 1'
#
loop_
_entity.id
_entity.type
_entity.pdbx_description
1 polymer ?
#
loop_
_entity_poly.entity_id
_entity_poly.type
_entity_poly.pdbx_seq_one_letter_code
_entity_poly.pdbx_strand_id
1 'polypeptide(L)'
;MFKVEFNVEYSKSSRAICRACDSKILKGDMRIYIYHYDVPKYYHLKCYTPKYNQYICKNDIKVCVNDEDSRIFDKWLNEWNINYEPLDKPYHIPPKLDKQVESKSSKYKRAWIEVFRFISPRETSYTLSLVCKEFYHITWDEELWQFYYSNQYKNPIEQSNSWKDQYMLATLHSCAECLIYLDENNFHKCPLLKKPICDKCLGTPKYKILDKSDIRYQYKINPNVLNLKFCNGFCGTKQTYFFMIKKALIEYRNQNKQRILKKFENKSEHAEIKEIVDSIDVENMNENILQDIKLIKNRFYNCFDKIFKYIWYKKGGLKEIVPLIR
;
A
#
# COMPACT_ATOMS: atom_id res chain seq x y z
N MET A 1 -8.25 8.41 -8.02
CA MET A 1 -9.00 8.28 -6.76
C MET A 1 -10.35 7.65 -7.11
N PHE A 2 -10.61 6.42 -6.66
CA PHE A 2 -11.84 5.71 -7.02
C PHE A 2 -12.99 6.21 -6.15
N LYS A 3 -13.89 7.01 -6.73
CA LYS A 3 -15.10 7.47 -6.06
C LYS A 3 -16.06 6.30 -5.94
N VAL A 4 -16.55 6.06 -4.72
CA VAL A 4 -17.58 5.05 -4.47
C VAL A 4 -18.92 5.72 -4.77
N GLU A 5 -19.52 5.37 -5.91
CA GLU A 5 -20.80 5.93 -6.36
C GLU A 5 -21.93 4.95 -6.07
N PHE A 6 -22.61 5.14 -4.95
CA PHE A 6 -23.89 4.49 -4.67
C PHE A 6 -24.91 5.49 -4.13
N ASN A 7 -26.17 5.12 -4.22
CA ASN A 7 -27.29 5.93 -3.79
C ASN A 7 -28.06 5.18 -2.70
N VAL A 8 -28.68 5.94 -1.79
CA VAL A 8 -29.50 5.40 -0.69
C VAL A 8 -30.90 5.98 -0.82
N GLU A 9 -31.92 5.12 -0.92
CA GLU A 9 -33.31 5.53 -1.08
C GLU A 9 -34.26 4.52 -0.43
N TYR A 10 -35.54 4.90 -0.29
CA TYR A 10 -36.60 3.94 -0.02
C TYR A 10 -37.00 3.18 -1.28
N SER A 11 -37.28 1.89 -1.11
CA SER A 11 -37.80 1.04 -2.17
C SER A 11 -39.21 1.49 -2.59
N LYS A 12 -39.37 1.93 -3.83
CA LYS A 12 -40.68 2.34 -4.39
C LYS A 12 -41.62 1.16 -4.68
N SER A 13 -41.08 -0.06 -4.78
CA SER A 13 -41.86 -1.29 -5.05
C SER A 13 -41.11 -2.53 -4.60
N SER A 14 -41.82 -3.60 -4.25
CA SER A 14 -41.24 -4.89 -3.83
C SER A 14 -40.70 -5.76 -5.00
N ARG A 15 -40.33 -5.14 -6.13
CA ARG A 15 -39.80 -5.82 -7.32
C ARG A 15 -38.29 -6.02 -7.28
N ALA A 16 -37.57 -5.26 -6.45
CA ALA A 16 -36.13 -5.36 -6.34
C ALA A 16 -35.74 -6.59 -5.49
N ILE A 17 -34.70 -7.29 -5.94
CA ILE A 17 -34.10 -8.42 -5.23
C ILE A 17 -32.70 -8.00 -4.79
N CYS A 18 -32.37 -8.24 -3.53
CA CYS A 18 -31.05 -7.94 -2.99
C CYS A 18 -30.01 -8.88 -3.59
N ARG A 19 -28.97 -8.34 -4.21
CA ARG A 19 -27.91 -9.13 -4.86
C ARG A 19 -26.96 -9.86 -3.92
N ALA A 20 -27.06 -9.63 -2.61
CA ALA A 20 -26.20 -10.26 -1.60
C ALA A 20 -26.86 -11.44 -0.89
N CYS A 21 -28.18 -11.39 -0.68
CA CYS A 21 -28.93 -12.45 0.01
C CYS A 21 -30.06 -13.08 -0.80
N ASP A 22 -30.28 -12.63 -2.04
CA ASP A 22 -31.32 -13.08 -2.97
C ASP A 22 -32.77 -12.95 -2.46
N SER A 23 -33.00 -12.22 -1.37
CA SER A 23 -34.32 -11.90 -0.84
C SER A 23 -34.92 -10.63 -1.47
N LYS A 24 -36.26 -10.57 -1.56
CA LYS A 24 -36.99 -9.37 -2.02
C LYS A 24 -36.82 -8.22 -1.03
N ILE A 25 -36.60 -7.01 -1.57
CA ILE A 25 -36.58 -5.75 -0.81
C ILE A 25 -38.00 -5.17 -0.83
N LEU A 26 -38.66 -5.04 0.32
CA LEU A 26 -40.06 -4.63 0.38
C LEU A 26 -40.22 -3.13 0.07
N LYS A 27 -41.41 -2.75 -0.40
CA LYS A 27 -41.76 -1.33 -0.58
C LYS A 27 -41.69 -0.61 0.77
N GLY A 28 -40.99 0.52 0.81
CA GLY A 28 -40.74 1.29 2.03
C GLY A 28 -39.42 0.94 2.72
N ASP A 29 -38.76 -0.17 2.38
CA ASP A 29 -37.45 -0.50 2.96
C ASP A 29 -36.35 0.43 2.44
N MET A 30 -35.44 0.83 3.32
CA MET A 30 -34.21 1.52 2.91
C MET A 30 -33.27 0.56 2.18
N ARG A 31 -32.80 0.98 1.00
CA ARG A 31 -31.93 0.18 0.15
C ARG A 31 -30.79 1.00 -0.42
N ILE A 32 -29.72 0.29 -0.79
CA ILE A 32 -28.61 0.83 -1.56
C ILE A 32 -28.74 0.38 -3.01
N TYR A 33 -28.50 1.28 -3.96
CA TYR A 33 -28.37 0.90 -5.36
C TYR A 33 -27.14 1.50 -6.03
N ILE A 34 -26.58 0.72 -6.96
CA ILE A 34 -25.34 1.02 -7.70
C ILE A 34 -25.57 0.74 -9.17
N TYR A 35 -25.17 1.66 -10.03
CA TYR A 35 -25.15 1.43 -11.46
C TYR A 35 -23.90 0.64 -11.85
N HIS A 36 -24.10 -0.45 -12.58
CA HIS A 36 -23.02 -1.27 -13.09
C HIS A 36 -23.33 -1.62 -14.55
N TYR A 37 -22.64 -0.97 -15.50
CA TYR A 37 -22.95 -1.01 -16.93
C TYR A 37 -24.44 -0.70 -17.19
N ASP A 38 -24.90 0.44 -16.68
CA ASP A 38 -26.29 0.95 -16.79
C ASP A 38 -27.38 0.07 -16.16
N VAL A 39 -27.03 -1.05 -15.53
CA VAL A 39 -27.97 -1.91 -14.79
C VAL A 39 -27.89 -1.58 -13.30
N PRO A 40 -28.99 -1.18 -12.65
CA PRO A 40 -29.01 -0.95 -11.21
C PRO A 40 -28.97 -2.28 -10.45
N LYS A 41 -28.02 -2.41 -9.53
CA LYS A 41 -27.95 -3.51 -8.55
C LYS A 41 -28.45 -3.00 -7.21
N TYR A 42 -29.40 -3.72 -6.62
CA TYR A 42 -30.04 -3.34 -5.35
C TYR A 42 -29.54 -4.21 -4.20
N TYR A 43 -29.42 -3.61 -3.02
CA TYR A 43 -29.01 -4.26 -1.78
C TYR A 43 -29.84 -3.75 -0.61
N HIS A 44 -30.14 -4.60 0.37
CA HIS A 44 -30.53 -4.11 1.69
C HIS A 44 -29.36 -3.31 2.28
N LEU A 45 -29.64 -2.28 3.09
CA LEU A 45 -28.60 -1.49 3.77
C LEU A 45 -27.60 -2.39 4.52
N LYS A 46 -28.12 -3.36 5.28
CA LYS A 46 -27.30 -4.31 6.08
C LYS A 46 -26.52 -5.32 5.23
N CYS A 47 -26.96 -5.58 4.00
CA CYS A 47 -26.34 -6.60 3.15
C CYS A 47 -25.30 -6.01 2.19
N TYR A 48 -25.21 -4.69 2.09
CA TYR A 48 -24.26 -4.05 1.20
C TYR A 48 -22.86 -4.03 1.82
N THR A 49 -21.89 -4.48 1.04
CA THR A 49 -20.46 -4.33 1.36
C THR A 49 -19.79 -3.55 0.24
N PRO A 50 -19.24 -2.36 0.51
CA PRO A 50 -18.47 -1.60 -0.46
C PRO A 50 -17.36 -2.44 -1.11
N LYS A 51 -17.17 -2.25 -2.42
CA LYS A 51 -16.17 -2.99 -3.20
C LYS A 51 -14.74 -2.80 -2.69
N TYR A 52 -14.46 -1.61 -2.14
CA TYR A 52 -13.15 -1.24 -1.62
C TYR A 52 -13.27 -0.97 -0.12
N ASN A 53 -12.31 -1.51 0.64
CA ASN A 53 -12.17 -1.34 2.08
C ASN A 53 -11.58 0.04 2.40
N GLN A 54 -12.39 1.09 2.23
CA GLN A 54 -11.96 2.47 2.38
C GLN A 54 -13.02 3.31 3.11
N TYR A 55 -12.58 4.46 3.64
CA TYR A 55 -13.47 5.46 4.21
C TYR A 55 -14.41 6.04 3.15
N ILE A 56 -15.67 6.24 3.51
CA ILE A 56 -16.70 6.76 2.61
C ILE A 56 -17.19 8.10 3.15
N CYS A 57 -17.05 9.15 2.34
CA CYS A 57 -17.56 10.48 2.67
C CYS A 57 -19.07 10.54 2.42
N LYS A 58 -19.86 10.98 3.41
CA LYS A 58 -21.32 11.14 3.27
C LYS A 58 -21.68 12.06 2.11
N ASN A 59 -20.87 13.09 1.83
CA ASN A 59 -21.09 14.05 0.76
C ASN A 59 -20.96 13.44 -0.65
N ASP A 60 -20.32 12.28 -0.79
CA ASP A 60 -20.21 11.57 -2.06
C ASP A 60 -21.40 10.67 -2.37
N ILE A 61 -22.31 10.51 -1.40
CA ILE A 61 -23.47 9.62 -1.47
C ILE A 61 -24.73 10.46 -1.59
N LYS A 62 -25.54 10.18 -2.61
CA LYS A 62 -26.87 10.77 -2.70
C LYS A 62 -27.81 9.99 -1.78
N VAL A 63 -28.26 10.65 -0.72
CA VAL A 63 -29.18 10.09 0.28
C VAL A 63 -30.55 10.72 0.08
N CYS A 64 -31.55 9.90 -0.24
CA CYS A 64 -32.94 10.30 -0.47
C CYS A 64 -33.87 9.58 0.53
N VAL A 65 -33.67 9.85 1.83
CA VAL A 65 -34.49 9.35 2.94
C VAL A 65 -34.89 10.50 3.86
N ASN A 66 -35.89 10.31 4.72
CA ASN A 66 -36.35 11.33 5.65
C ASN A 66 -35.32 11.54 6.78
N ASP A 67 -35.39 12.68 7.50
CA ASP A 67 -34.41 13.05 8.53
C ASP A 67 -34.32 12.04 9.69
N GLU A 68 -35.43 11.40 10.08
CA GLU A 68 -35.44 10.39 11.13
C GLU A 68 -34.62 9.15 10.74
N ASP A 69 -34.83 8.64 9.53
CA ASP A 69 -34.15 7.46 9.02
C ASP A 69 -32.74 7.75 8.50
N SER A 70 -32.41 9.00 8.20
CA SER A 70 -31.04 9.44 7.92
C SER A 70 -30.08 9.03 9.04
N ARG A 71 -30.55 8.97 10.30
CA ARG A 71 -29.79 8.49 11.45
C ARG A 71 -29.42 7.00 11.35
N ILE A 72 -30.29 6.17 10.77
CA ILE A 72 -30.03 4.74 10.56
C ILE A 72 -28.89 4.57 9.55
N PHE A 73 -28.93 5.35 8.47
CA PHE A 73 -27.85 5.36 7.48
C PHE A 73 -26.54 5.89 8.08
N ASP A 74 -26.59 6.97 8.86
CA ASP A 74 -25.42 7.54 9.52
C ASP A 74 -24.77 6.56 10.49
N LYS A 75 -25.58 5.80 11.23
CA LYS A 75 -25.08 4.74 12.11
C LYS A 75 -24.34 3.66 11.30
N TRP A 76 -24.94 3.18 10.21
CA TRP A 76 -24.30 2.20 9.33
C TRP A 76 -22.99 2.73 8.73
N LEU A 77 -22.99 3.98 8.27
CA LEU A 77 -21.81 4.63 7.69
C LEU A 77 -20.69 4.81 8.72
N ASN A 78 -21.03 5.18 9.95
CA ASN A 78 -20.08 5.29 11.05
C ASN A 78 -19.51 3.93 11.44
N GLU A 79 -20.34 2.89 11.55
CA GLU A 79 -19.90 1.51 11.83
C GLU A 79 -18.92 1.01 10.76
N TRP A 80 -19.17 1.31 9.49
CA TRP A 80 -18.24 1.03 8.40
C TRP A 80 -16.92 1.82 8.57
N ASN A 81 -17.03 3.15 8.70
CA ASN A 81 -15.89 4.07 8.73
C ASN A 81 -15.01 3.92 9.99
N ILE A 82 -15.48 3.33 11.09
CA ILE A 82 -14.63 3.01 12.27
C ILE A 82 -13.42 2.17 11.90
N ASN A 83 -13.53 1.33 10.86
CA ASN A 83 -12.45 0.45 10.43
C ASN A 83 -11.47 1.11 9.45
N TYR A 84 -11.70 2.36 9.03
CA TYR A 84 -10.95 3.01 7.97
C TYR A 84 -10.58 4.46 8.34
N GLU A 85 -9.33 4.83 8.11
CA GLU A 85 -8.93 6.24 8.27
C GLU A 85 -9.51 7.08 7.11
N PRO A 86 -10.01 8.31 7.38
CA PRO A 86 -10.47 9.21 6.33
C PRO A 86 -9.36 9.44 5.32
N LEU A 87 -9.64 9.12 4.05
CA LEU A 87 -8.66 9.10 2.95
C LEU A 87 -7.94 10.43 2.78
N ASP A 88 -8.58 11.52 3.16
CA ASP A 88 -7.95 12.81 3.36
C ASP A 88 -8.71 13.48 4.51
N LYS A 89 -8.10 13.58 5.70
CA LYS A 89 -8.32 14.85 6.40
C LYS A 89 -7.72 15.88 5.44
N PRO A 90 -8.47 16.83 4.86
CA PRO A 90 -7.80 17.97 4.26
C PRO A 90 -6.83 18.43 5.32
N TYR A 91 -5.54 18.52 4.96
CA TYR A 91 -4.53 19.02 5.87
C TYR A 91 -5.09 20.36 6.35
N HIS A 92 -5.60 20.39 7.58
CA HIS A 92 -6.04 21.62 8.19
C HIS A 92 -4.73 22.38 8.31
N ILE A 93 -4.46 23.25 7.34
CA ILE A 93 -3.49 24.31 7.51
C ILE A 93 -3.96 24.96 8.80
N PRO A 94 -3.20 24.82 9.92
CA PRO A 94 -3.61 25.40 11.17
C PRO A 94 -3.93 26.87 10.86
N PRO A 95 -5.11 27.40 11.26
CA PRO A 95 -5.49 28.79 10.96
C PRO A 95 -4.57 29.84 11.60
N LYS A 96 -3.39 29.43 12.07
CA LYS A 96 -2.31 30.22 12.65
C LYS A 96 -0.92 29.89 12.08
N LEU A 97 -0.78 29.32 10.88
CA LEU A 97 0.55 29.31 10.24
C LEU A 97 0.98 30.72 9.78
N ASP A 98 0.03 31.65 9.61
CA ASP A 98 0.30 33.06 9.24
C ASP A 98 0.97 33.89 10.35
N LYS A 99 1.06 33.39 11.59
CA LYS A 99 1.68 34.14 12.70
C LYS A 99 3.00 33.56 13.19
N GLN A 100 3.46 32.43 12.68
CA GLN A 100 4.65 31.75 13.23
C GLN A 100 5.88 31.72 12.32
N VAL A 101 5.85 32.39 11.17
CA VAL A 101 7.07 32.59 10.38
C VAL A 101 7.26 34.05 10.01
N GLU A 102 7.44 34.90 11.02
CA GLU A 102 8.13 36.19 10.84
C GLU A 102 9.65 35.96 10.67
N SER A 103 10.05 34.99 9.83
CA SER A 103 11.46 34.86 9.46
C SER A 103 11.76 35.89 8.38
N LYS A 104 12.87 36.62 8.50
CA LYS A 104 13.36 37.60 7.51
C LYS A 104 13.78 36.97 6.16
N SER A 105 13.29 35.78 5.83
CA SER A 105 13.65 35.07 4.61
C SER A 105 13.09 35.80 3.39
N SER A 106 13.87 35.85 2.31
CA SER A 106 13.40 36.45 1.06
C SER A 106 12.22 35.64 0.50
N LYS A 107 11.29 36.30 -0.21
CA LYS A 107 10.16 35.64 -0.90
C LYS A 107 10.62 34.46 -1.77
N TYR A 108 11.80 34.58 -2.38
CA TYR A 108 12.44 33.52 -3.15
C TYR A 108 12.85 32.31 -2.30
N LYS A 109 13.55 32.54 -1.18
CA LYS A 109 13.92 31.47 -0.23
C LYS A 109 12.67 30.75 0.28
N ARG A 110 11.62 31.50 0.58
CA ARG A 110 10.34 30.93 1.04
C ARG A 110 9.73 29.99 0.01
N ALA A 111 9.67 30.40 -1.26
CA ALA A 111 9.12 29.57 -2.33
C ALA A 111 9.87 28.23 -2.44
N TRP A 112 11.20 28.24 -2.33
CA TRP A 112 11.99 27.00 -2.37
C TRP A 112 11.82 26.10 -1.16
N ILE A 113 11.66 26.66 0.04
CA ILE A 113 11.33 25.85 1.23
C ILE A 113 10.03 25.07 0.97
N GLU A 114 8.99 25.72 0.44
CA GLU A 114 7.73 25.05 0.11
C GLU A 114 7.90 23.96 -0.97
N VAL A 115 8.74 24.19 -1.98
CA VAL A 115 9.07 23.16 -2.99
C VAL A 115 9.79 21.97 -2.34
N PHE A 116 10.76 22.23 -1.47
CA PHE A 116 11.57 21.17 -0.86
C PHE A 116 10.79 20.32 0.14
N ARG A 117 9.66 20.81 0.68
CA ARG A 117 8.75 19.99 1.51
C ARG A 117 8.21 18.77 0.77
N PHE A 118 8.15 18.80 -0.56
CA PHE A 118 7.72 17.66 -1.39
C PHE A 118 8.86 16.68 -1.72
N ILE A 119 10.10 16.99 -1.34
CA ILE A 119 11.29 16.20 -1.62
C ILE A 119 11.69 15.45 -0.35
N SER A 120 12.19 14.22 -0.49
CA SER A 120 12.56 13.42 0.68
C SER A 120 13.75 14.05 1.44
N PRO A 121 13.83 13.94 2.78
CA PRO A 121 14.94 14.50 3.55
C PRO A 121 16.32 14.02 3.09
N ARG A 122 16.39 12.80 2.53
CA ARG A 122 17.62 12.24 1.95
C ARG A 122 18.04 12.95 0.67
N GLU A 123 17.11 13.19 -0.24
CA GLU A 123 17.38 13.91 -1.49
C GLU A 123 17.70 15.38 -1.21
N THR A 124 16.98 15.98 -0.26
CA THR A 124 17.23 17.36 0.18
C THR A 124 18.63 17.52 0.74
N SER A 125 19.06 16.62 1.63
CA SER A 125 20.38 16.72 2.26
C SER A 125 21.54 16.34 1.34
N TYR A 126 21.34 15.43 0.37
CA TYR A 126 22.43 14.91 -0.46
C TYR A 126 22.46 15.45 -1.89
N THR A 127 21.31 15.53 -2.55
CA THR A 127 21.24 15.88 -3.99
C THR A 127 21.06 17.38 -4.16
N LEU A 128 20.06 17.97 -3.49
CA LEU A 128 19.75 19.39 -3.66
C LEU A 128 20.85 20.29 -3.10
N SER A 129 21.49 19.87 -2.00
CA SER A 129 22.59 20.61 -1.38
C SER A 129 23.81 20.77 -2.28
N LEU A 130 23.93 19.96 -3.35
CA LEU A 130 25.02 20.00 -4.32
C LEU A 130 24.68 20.82 -5.58
N VAL A 131 23.45 21.28 -5.74
CA VAL A 131 23.01 21.98 -6.97
C VAL A 131 23.61 23.38 -7.06
N CYS A 132 23.43 24.20 -6.02
CA CYS A 132 24.00 25.54 -5.92
C CYS A 132 24.12 25.99 -4.46
N LYS A 133 24.83 27.10 -4.22
CA LYS A 133 25.05 27.66 -2.88
C LYS A 133 23.73 28.05 -2.20
N GLU A 134 22.79 28.62 -2.94
CA GLU A 134 21.48 28.99 -2.42
C GLU A 134 20.70 27.76 -1.95
N PHE A 135 20.69 26.69 -2.75
CA PHE A 135 20.02 25.44 -2.39
C PHE A 135 20.68 24.81 -1.18
N TYR A 136 22.02 24.83 -1.10
CA TYR A 136 22.71 24.45 0.13
C TYR A 136 22.13 25.22 1.33
N HIS A 137 22.12 26.55 1.32
CA HIS A 137 21.57 27.31 2.45
C HIS A 137 20.09 27.02 2.76
N ILE A 138 19.26 26.74 1.74
CA ILE A 138 17.85 26.36 1.93
C ILE A 138 17.72 24.95 2.54
N THR A 139 18.51 23.98 2.08
CA THR A 139 18.50 22.60 2.61
C THR A 139 18.99 22.51 4.06
N TRP A 140 19.63 23.57 4.57
CA TRP A 140 20.05 23.72 5.96
C TRP A 140 19.14 24.65 6.76
N ASP A 141 18.01 25.08 6.19
CA ASP A 141 17.07 25.96 6.90
C ASP A 141 16.29 25.21 7.99
N GLU A 142 16.25 25.79 9.19
CA GLU A 142 15.59 25.22 10.36
C GLU A 142 14.10 24.93 10.11
N GLU A 143 13.39 25.78 9.36
CA GLU A 143 11.97 25.59 9.10
C GLU A 143 11.70 24.34 8.25
N LEU A 144 12.60 24.04 7.30
CA LEU A 144 12.48 22.85 6.46
C LEU A 144 12.67 21.58 7.30
N TRP A 145 13.65 21.56 8.20
CA TRP A 145 13.88 20.42 9.09
C TRP A 145 12.80 20.29 10.17
N GLN A 146 12.26 21.39 10.68
CA GLN A 146 11.11 21.39 11.56
C GLN A 146 9.90 20.76 10.86
N PHE A 147 9.67 21.09 9.59
CA PHE A 147 8.62 20.46 8.79
C PHE A 147 8.84 18.95 8.65
N TYR A 148 10.04 18.51 8.23
CA TYR A 148 10.33 17.09 8.10
C TYR A 148 10.19 16.34 9.42
N TYR A 149 10.62 16.96 10.52
CA TYR A 149 10.47 16.41 11.85
C TYR A 149 9.00 16.23 12.20
N SER A 150 8.20 17.30 12.12
CA SER A 150 6.80 17.31 12.54
C SER A 150 5.92 16.41 11.67
N ASN A 151 6.27 16.25 10.39
CA ASN A 151 5.57 15.37 9.47
C ASN A 151 5.85 13.88 9.75
N GLN A 152 7.04 13.54 10.25
CA GLN A 152 7.47 12.16 10.43
C GLN A 152 7.37 11.67 11.88
N TYR A 153 7.62 12.54 12.86
CA TYR A 153 7.70 12.22 14.28
C TYR A 153 6.66 13.01 15.06
N LYS A 154 5.97 12.33 15.98
CA LYS A 154 4.86 12.92 16.74
C LYS A 154 5.28 13.73 17.96
N ASN A 155 6.44 13.42 18.55
CA ASN A 155 6.88 13.96 19.83
C ASN A 155 8.23 14.66 19.65
N PRO A 156 8.35 15.97 19.92
CA PRO A 156 9.64 16.68 19.91
C PRO A 156 10.60 16.13 20.98
N ILE A 157 11.89 16.14 20.68
CA ILE A 157 12.96 15.80 21.62
C ILE A 157 13.43 17.12 22.24
N GLU A 158 13.34 17.26 23.56
CA GLU A 158 13.59 18.52 24.28
C GLU A 158 15.06 19.00 24.29
N GLN A 159 15.99 18.28 23.63
CA GLN A 159 17.43 18.37 23.93
C GLN A 159 18.38 18.80 22.80
N SER A 160 17.91 19.25 21.61
CA SER A 160 18.84 19.65 20.54
C SER A 160 18.88 21.15 20.25
N ASN A 161 20.05 21.62 19.80
CA ASN A 161 20.29 23.01 19.41
C ASN A 161 19.73 23.37 18.01
N SER A 162 19.38 22.38 17.18
CA SER A 162 18.80 22.56 15.84
C SER A 162 17.74 21.49 15.51
N TRP A 163 16.76 21.83 14.67
CA TRP A 163 15.75 20.89 14.15
C TRP A 163 16.37 19.81 13.29
N LYS A 164 17.45 20.14 12.58
CA LYS A 164 18.20 19.16 11.80
C LYS A 164 18.80 18.08 12.70
N ASP A 165 19.46 18.48 13.79
CA ASP A 165 20.02 17.53 14.76
C ASP A 165 18.91 16.71 15.41
N GLN A 166 17.78 17.34 15.73
CA GLN A 166 16.60 16.69 16.26
C GLN A 166 16.06 15.62 15.31
N TYR A 167 15.98 15.93 14.00
CA TYR A 167 15.57 14.99 12.96
C TYR A 167 16.56 13.83 12.82
N MET A 168 17.87 14.11 12.86
CA MET A 168 18.90 13.10 12.77
C MET A 168 18.88 12.15 13.98
N LEU A 169 18.77 12.71 15.20
CA LEU A 169 18.62 11.94 16.44
C LEU A 169 17.36 11.08 16.40
N ALA A 170 16.20 11.67 16.06
CA ALA A 170 14.97 10.90 15.91
C ALA A 170 15.12 9.79 14.86
N THR A 171 15.83 10.01 13.76
CA THR A 171 16.06 8.98 12.74
C THR A 171 16.94 7.84 13.24
N LEU A 172 17.87 8.12 14.15
CA LEU A 172 18.79 7.13 14.73
C LEU A 172 18.15 6.34 15.88
N HIS A 173 17.26 6.96 16.65
CA HIS A 173 16.70 6.42 17.89
C HIS A 173 15.23 6.00 17.78
N SER A 174 14.50 6.41 16.74
CA SER A 174 13.10 6.02 16.55
C SER A 174 12.96 4.72 15.78
N CYS A 175 12.01 3.88 16.21
CA CYS A 175 11.65 2.63 15.55
C CYS A 175 11.43 2.85 14.05
N ALA A 176 12.06 2.02 13.21
CA ALA A 176 11.97 2.11 11.76
C ALA A 176 10.55 1.92 11.20
N GLU A 177 9.63 1.36 11.99
CA GLU A 177 8.24 1.12 11.59
C GLU A 177 7.27 2.14 12.20
N CYS A 178 7.14 2.18 13.52
CA CYS A 178 6.14 3.02 14.18
C CYS A 178 6.63 4.45 14.46
N LEU A 179 7.91 4.74 14.20
CA LEU A 179 8.53 6.05 14.38
C LEU A 179 8.48 6.58 15.83
N ILE A 180 8.19 5.71 16.80
CA ILE A 180 8.27 6.02 18.23
C ILE A 180 9.75 6.06 18.63
N TYR A 181 10.14 7.13 19.33
CA TYR A 181 11.46 7.29 19.91
C TYR A 181 11.72 6.21 20.97
N LEU A 182 12.86 5.52 20.89
CA LEU A 182 13.19 4.42 21.79
C LEU A 182 14.27 4.86 22.77
N ASP A 183 14.12 4.42 24.02
CA ASP A 183 15.21 4.53 24.99
C ASP A 183 16.39 3.64 24.57
N GLU A 184 17.59 3.91 25.09
CA GLU A 184 18.80 3.20 24.67
C GLU A 184 18.80 1.70 25.00
N ASN A 185 17.87 1.25 25.85
CA ASN A 185 17.86 -0.10 26.41
C ASN A 185 16.80 -1.01 25.77
N ASN A 186 15.76 -0.46 25.14
CA ASN A 186 14.57 -1.18 24.67
C ASN A 186 14.43 -1.20 23.15
N PHE A 187 15.50 -1.54 22.43
CA PHE A 187 15.41 -1.71 20.98
C PHE A 187 16.36 -2.75 20.40
N HIS A 188 15.91 -3.34 19.29
CA HIS A 188 16.74 -4.22 18.49
C HIS A 188 17.34 -3.46 17.30
N LYS A 189 18.67 -3.40 17.21
CA LYS A 189 19.36 -2.89 16.01
C LYS A 189 19.24 -3.91 14.90
N CYS A 190 18.38 -3.62 13.93
CA CYS A 190 18.21 -4.45 12.74
C CYS A 190 19.52 -4.48 11.92
N PRO A 191 20.21 -5.63 11.76
CA PRO A 191 21.50 -5.68 11.07
C PRO A 191 21.41 -5.27 9.60
N LEU A 192 20.25 -5.48 8.97
CA LEU A 192 20.01 -5.20 7.56
C LEU A 192 19.54 -3.76 7.30
N LEU A 193 18.69 -3.20 8.17
CA LEU A 193 18.23 -1.82 8.04
C LEU A 193 19.22 -0.81 8.64
N LYS A 194 20.09 -1.26 9.56
CA LYS A 194 20.93 -0.38 10.40
C LYS A 194 20.10 0.69 11.13
N LYS A 195 18.86 0.35 11.45
CA LYS A 195 17.90 1.20 12.17
C LYS A 195 17.33 0.43 13.37
N PRO A 196 16.94 1.14 14.44
CA PRO A 196 16.33 0.49 15.59
C PRO A 196 14.90 0.06 15.27
N ILE A 197 14.44 -1.02 15.91
CA ILE A 197 13.05 -1.50 15.84
C ILE A 197 12.62 -1.82 17.27
N CYS A 198 11.44 -1.35 17.67
CA CYS A 198 10.88 -1.69 18.97
C CYS A 198 10.32 -3.11 18.99
N ASP A 199 10.24 -3.72 20.17
CA ASP A 199 9.83 -5.12 20.32
C ASP A 199 8.44 -5.40 19.75
N LYS A 200 7.51 -4.45 19.92
CA LYS A 200 6.15 -4.55 19.36
C LYS A 200 6.17 -4.67 17.85
N CYS A 201 6.97 -3.84 17.17
CA CYS A 201 7.09 -3.89 15.70
C CYS A 201 7.89 -5.11 15.25
N LEU A 202 8.94 -5.48 16.00
CA LEU A 202 9.76 -6.66 15.70
C LEU A 202 8.93 -7.95 15.73
N GLY A 203 7.95 -8.06 16.64
CA GLY A 203 7.02 -9.18 16.72
C GLY A 203 6.02 -9.29 15.55
N THR A 204 5.94 -8.28 14.67
CA THR A 204 5.02 -8.34 13.53
C THR A 204 5.54 -9.30 12.44
N PRO A 205 4.65 -9.93 11.65
CA PRO A 205 5.07 -10.81 10.55
C PRO A 205 5.99 -10.13 9.52
N LYS A 206 5.93 -8.79 9.40
CA LYS A 206 6.77 -7.99 8.50
C LYS A 206 8.25 -8.19 8.78
N TYR A 207 8.62 -8.30 10.06
CA TYR A 207 10.00 -8.44 10.53
C TYR A 207 10.38 -9.87 10.91
N LYS A 208 9.55 -10.85 10.53
CA LYS A 208 9.95 -12.25 10.60
C LYS A 208 11.21 -12.47 9.79
N ILE A 209 12.20 -13.12 10.39
CA ILE A 209 13.44 -13.49 9.72
C ILE A 209 13.24 -14.85 9.05
N LEU A 210 13.70 -14.98 7.82
CA LEU A 210 13.68 -16.22 7.05
C LEU A 210 15.09 -16.50 6.51
N ASP A 211 15.47 -17.76 6.47
CA ASP A 211 16.72 -18.19 5.83
C ASP A 211 16.51 -18.55 4.35
N LYS A 212 17.60 -18.94 3.66
CA LYS A 212 17.53 -19.37 2.26
C LYS A 212 16.65 -20.60 2.04
N SER A 213 16.63 -21.52 3.00
CA SER A 213 15.84 -22.76 2.91
C SER A 213 14.35 -22.45 3.04
N ASP A 214 13.97 -21.57 3.98
CA ASP A 214 12.61 -21.06 4.14
C ASP A 214 12.10 -20.42 2.85
N ILE A 215 12.90 -19.53 2.25
CA ILE A 215 12.54 -18.85 1.00
C ILE A 215 12.31 -19.88 -0.12
N ARG A 216 13.23 -20.84 -0.27
CA ARG A 216 13.13 -21.89 -1.28
C ARG A 216 11.88 -22.75 -1.07
N TYR A 217 11.60 -23.12 0.18
CA TYR A 217 10.46 -23.99 0.50
C TYR A 217 9.12 -23.27 0.33
N GLN A 218 8.98 -22.05 0.87
CA GLN A 218 7.74 -21.29 0.88
C GLN A 218 7.39 -20.72 -0.49
N TYR A 219 8.38 -20.20 -1.23
CA TYR A 219 8.14 -19.48 -2.49
C TYR A 219 8.51 -20.28 -3.73
N LYS A 220 9.13 -21.46 -3.57
CA LYS A 220 9.63 -22.30 -4.68
C LYS A 220 10.56 -21.54 -5.63
N ILE A 221 11.32 -20.57 -5.10
CA ILE A 221 12.26 -19.73 -5.86
C ILE A 221 13.66 -19.88 -5.26
N ASN A 222 14.68 -19.95 -6.11
CA ASN A 222 16.07 -19.93 -5.66
C ASN A 222 16.40 -18.54 -5.08
N PRO A 223 16.77 -18.42 -3.78
CA PRO A 223 17.01 -17.11 -3.16
C PRO A 223 18.15 -16.32 -3.81
N ASN A 224 19.06 -16.98 -4.54
CA ASN A 224 20.16 -16.30 -5.21
C ASN A 224 19.72 -15.49 -6.44
N VAL A 225 18.52 -15.74 -6.99
CA VAL A 225 17.96 -14.93 -8.09
C VAL A 225 17.25 -13.67 -7.58
N LEU A 226 16.92 -13.65 -6.29
CA LEU A 226 16.39 -12.49 -5.61
C LEU A 226 17.62 -11.71 -5.13
N ASN A 227 17.86 -10.49 -5.61
CA ASN A 227 18.99 -9.64 -5.24
C ASN A 227 18.89 -9.18 -3.75
N LEU A 228 18.89 -10.14 -2.83
CA LEU A 228 18.62 -9.98 -1.42
C LEU A 228 19.91 -9.80 -0.64
N LYS A 229 19.87 -8.85 0.30
CA LYS A 229 20.91 -8.72 1.33
C LYS A 229 20.61 -9.70 2.46
N PHE A 230 21.61 -10.50 2.83
CA PHE A 230 21.54 -11.45 3.94
C PHE A 230 22.47 -11.01 5.07
N CYS A 231 22.02 -11.17 6.31
CA CYS A 231 22.85 -11.09 7.50
C CYS A 231 23.22 -12.50 7.99
N ASN A 232 24.27 -12.59 8.80
CA ASN A 232 24.60 -13.82 9.49
C ASN A 232 23.65 -14.00 10.68
N GLY A 233 22.91 -15.09 10.69
CA GLY A 233 22.11 -15.56 11.81
C GLY A 233 22.90 -16.49 12.73
N PHE A 234 22.17 -17.13 13.64
CA PHE A 234 22.73 -18.16 14.52
C PHE A 234 23.31 -19.32 13.68
N CYS A 235 24.43 -19.88 14.13
CA CYS A 235 25.17 -20.94 13.43
C CYS A 235 25.63 -20.57 11.99
N GLY A 236 25.81 -19.28 11.69
CA GLY A 236 26.31 -18.83 10.38
C GLY A 236 25.30 -18.94 9.24
N THR A 237 24.03 -19.24 9.54
CA THR A 237 22.96 -19.25 8.55
C THR A 237 22.78 -17.87 7.91
N LYS A 238 22.50 -17.81 6.61
CA LYS A 238 22.24 -16.53 5.91
C LYS A 238 20.75 -16.23 5.96
N GLN A 239 20.41 -15.15 6.64
CA GLN A 239 19.03 -14.78 6.98
C GLN A 239 18.67 -13.40 6.44
N THR A 240 17.40 -13.16 6.16
CA THR A 240 16.89 -11.84 5.75
C THR A 240 15.46 -11.62 6.25
N TYR A 241 14.99 -10.38 6.23
CA TYR A 241 13.65 -10.04 6.70
C TYR A 241 12.58 -10.34 5.65
N PHE A 242 11.42 -10.78 6.12
CA PHE A 242 10.26 -11.12 5.30
C PHE A 242 9.81 -9.98 4.38
N PHE A 243 9.76 -8.73 4.86
CA PHE A 243 9.40 -7.60 4.01
C PHE A 243 10.39 -7.38 2.85
N MET A 244 11.69 -7.66 3.05
CA MET A 244 12.70 -7.56 1.99
C MET A 244 12.47 -8.65 0.94
N ILE A 245 12.13 -9.86 1.38
CA ILE A 245 11.75 -10.97 0.48
C ILE A 245 10.52 -10.59 -0.33
N LYS A 246 9.46 -10.08 0.31
CA LYS A 246 8.25 -9.62 -0.39
C LYS A 246 8.59 -8.59 -1.47
N LYS A 247 9.37 -7.57 -1.13
CA LYS A 247 9.79 -6.54 -2.10
C LYS A 247 10.59 -7.13 -3.26
N ALA A 248 11.60 -7.95 -2.97
CA ALA A 248 12.43 -8.57 -4.01
C ALA A 248 11.66 -9.55 -4.89
N LEU A 249 10.67 -10.26 -4.34
CA LEU A 249 9.80 -11.15 -5.11
C LEU A 249 8.92 -10.39 -6.10
N ILE A 250 8.33 -9.27 -5.67
CA ILE A 250 7.52 -8.40 -6.54
C ILE A 250 8.40 -7.87 -7.67
N GLU A 251 9.59 -7.36 -7.34
CA GLU A 251 10.53 -6.83 -8.32
C GLU A 251 10.97 -7.91 -9.33
N TYR A 252 11.38 -9.09 -8.84
CA TYR A 252 11.77 -10.23 -9.67
C TYR A 252 10.66 -10.67 -10.64
N ARG A 253 9.41 -10.74 -10.16
CA ARG A 253 8.26 -11.09 -10.98
C ARG A 253 7.92 -10.03 -12.01
N ASN A 254 8.00 -8.75 -11.63
CA ASN A 254 7.83 -7.64 -12.57
C ASN A 254 8.89 -7.68 -13.66
N GLN A 255 10.16 -7.90 -13.32
CA GLN A 255 11.24 -8.06 -14.29
C GLN A 255 10.98 -9.24 -15.24
N ASN A 256 10.50 -10.37 -14.72
CA ASN A 256 10.12 -11.52 -15.55
C ASN A 256 8.93 -11.23 -16.47
N LYS A 257 7.86 -10.60 -15.96
CA LYS A 257 6.71 -10.16 -16.76
C LYS A 257 7.17 -9.27 -17.91
N GLN A 258 7.99 -8.26 -17.62
CA GLN A 258 8.54 -7.36 -18.63
C GLN A 258 9.45 -8.08 -19.63
N ARG A 259 10.28 -9.02 -19.19
CA ARG A 259 11.12 -9.84 -20.08
C ARG A 259 10.28 -10.69 -21.04
N ILE A 260 9.16 -11.22 -20.57
CA ILE A 260 8.23 -12.00 -21.40
C ILE A 260 7.52 -11.07 -22.40
N LEU A 261 6.97 -9.94 -21.94
CA LEU A 261 6.29 -8.98 -22.80
C LEU A 261 7.19 -8.47 -23.93
N LYS A 262 8.46 -8.15 -23.64
CA LYS A 262 9.46 -7.76 -24.65
C LYS A 262 9.70 -8.83 -25.72
N LYS A 263 9.67 -10.12 -25.36
CA LYS A 263 9.81 -11.22 -26.34
C LYS A 263 8.63 -11.32 -27.31
N PHE A 264 7.46 -10.80 -26.92
CA PHE A 264 6.24 -10.80 -27.74
C PHE A 264 5.97 -9.46 -28.44
N GLU A 265 6.78 -8.44 -28.20
CA GLU A 265 6.56 -7.08 -28.72
C GLU A 265 6.50 -7.04 -30.27
N ASN A 266 7.29 -7.89 -30.94
CA ASN A 266 7.38 -7.95 -32.40
C ASN A 266 6.61 -9.11 -33.05
N LYS A 267 5.79 -9.85 -32.30
CA LYS A 267 5.10 -11.06 -32.80
C LYS A 267 3.58 -10.88 -32.76
N SER A 268 2.99 -10.44 -33.87
CA SER A 268 1.54 -10.20 -34.02
C SER A 268 0.70 -11.46 -33.75
N GLU A 269 1.21 -12.64 -34.08
CA GLU A 269 0.56 -13.94 -33.85
C GLU A 269 0.36 -14.29 -32.36
N HIS A 270 0.87 -13.48 -31.43
CA HIS A 270 0.83 -13.73 -29.99
C HIS A 270 0.12 -12.63 -29.18
N ALA A 271 -0.73 -11.82 -29.83
CA ALA A 271 -1.47 -10.74 -29.16
C ALA A 271 -2.26 -11.21 -27.93
N GLU A 272 -2.95 -12.35 -28.04
CA GLU A 272 -3.72 -12.94 -26.93
C GLU A 272 -2.83 -13.31 -25.73
N ILE A 273 -1.65 -13.88 -25.97
CA ILE A 273 -0.70 -14.24 -24.91
C ILE A 273 -0.15 -12.97 -24.25
N LYS A 274 0.13 -11.92 -25.04
CA LYS A 274 0.60 -10.63 -24.54
C LYS A 274 -0.43 -10.00 -23.59
N GLU A 275 -1.72 -9.97 -23.97
CA GLU A 275 -2.80 -9.47 -23.10
C GLU A 275 -2.92 -10.29 -21.81
N ILE A 276 -2.85 -11.63 -21.91
CA ILE A 276 -2.90 -12.49 -20.72
C ILE A 276 -1.74 -12.17 -19.78
N VAL A 277 -0.51 -12.09 -20.30
CA VAL A 277 0.68 -11.78 -19.49
C VAL A 277 0.58 -10.39 -18.88
N ASP A 278 0.09 -9.40 -19.64
CA ASP A 278 -0.08 -8.03 -19.16
C ASP A 278 -1.16 -7.92 -18.07
N SER A 279 -2.22 -8.73 -18.15
CA SER A 279 -3.27 -8.78 -17.13
C SER A 279 -2.83 -9.38 -15.78
N ILE A 280 -1.64 -10.01 -15.70
CA ILE A 280 -1.15 -10.60 -14.45
C ILE A 280 -0.83 -9.51 -13.43
N ASP A 281 -1.58 -9.52 -12.33
CA ASP A 281 -1.29 -8.75 -11.12
C ASP A 281 -0.17 -9.42 -10.32
N VAL A 282 1.01 -8.82 -10.38
CA VAL A 282 2.23 -9.33 -9.74
C VAL A 282 2.21 -9.16 -8.22
N GLU A 283 1.53 -8.13 -7.71
CA GLU A 283 1.52 -7.79 -6.29
C GLU A 283 0.71 -8.82 -5.48
N ASN A 284 -0.43 -9.22 -6.02
CA ASN A 284 -1.37 -10.12 -5.36
C ASN A 284 -1.15 -11.61 -5.68
N MET A 285 -0.11 -11.98 -6.46
CA MET A 285 0.15 -13.39 -6.77
C MET A 285 0.36 -14.25 -5.51
N ASN A 286 0.93 -13.70 -4.44
CA ASN A 286 1.19 -14.47 -3.21
C ASN A 286 -0.06 -14.66 -2.33
N GLU A 287 -0.97 -13.69 -2.32
CA GLU A 287 -2.23 -13.81 -1.59
C GLU A 287 -3.09 -14.89 -2.22
N ASN A 288 -3.11 -14.92 -3.56
CA ASN A 288 -3.69 -16.01 -4.33
C ASN A 288 -3.01 -17.35 -4.02
N ILE A 289 -1.67 -17.42 -3.97
CA ILE A 289 -0.97 -18.67 -3.61
C ILE A 289 -1.27 -19.12 -2.16
N LEU A 290 -1.44 -18.21 -1.19
CA LEU A 290 -1.75 -18.58 0.19
C LEU A 290 -3.22 -18.96 0.37
N GLN A 291 -4.14 -18.30 -0.34
CA GLN A 291 -5.54 -18.73 -0.44
C GLN A 291 -5.64 -20.07 -1.17
N ASP A 292 -4.90 -20.24 -2.26
CA ASP A 292 -4.78 -21.48 -3.01
C ASP A 292 -4.15 -22.55 -2.13
N ILE A 293 -3.09 -22.32 -1.34
CA ILE A 293 -2.53 -23.33 -0.41
C ILE A 293 -3.56 -23.75 0.67
N LYS A 294 -4.37 -22.80 1.18
CA LYS A 294 -5.50 -23.13 2.07
C LYS A 294 -6.57 -23.96 1.35
N LEU A 295 -6.81 -23.71 0.07
CA LEU A 295 -7.72 -24.47 -0.79
C LEU A 295 -7.10 -25.79 -1.33
N ILE A 296 -5.77 -25.90 -1.40
CA ILE A 296 -4.99 -27.02 -1.94
C ILE A 296 -4.84 -28.13 -0.89
N LYS A 297 -5.17 -27.88 0.37
CA LYS A 297 -5.64 -28.95 1.26
C LYS A 297 -6.90 -29.67 0.72
N ASN A 298 -7.53 -29.14 -0.35
CA ASN A 298 -8.68 -29.73 -1.05
C ASN A 298 -8.63 -29.76 -2.59
N ARG A 299 -7.55 -29.34 -3.29
CA ARG A 299 -7.12 -29.73 -4.67
C ARG A 299 -6.18 -28.67 -5.29
N PHE A 300 -5.14 -29.15 -5.98
CA PHE A 300 -4.08 -28.40 -6.69
C PHE A 300 -4.56 -27.43 -7.78
N TYR A 301 -4.35 -26.10 -7.67
CA TYR A 301 -4.19 -25.20 -8.83
C TYR A 301 -3.39 -23.92 -8.49
N ASN A 302 -2.39 -23.56 -9.31
CA ASN A 302 -1.70 -22.26 -9.33
C ASN A 302 -2.01 -21.52 -10.65
N CYS A 303 -1.98 -20.19 -10.66
CA CYS A 303 -2.29 -19.32 -11.81
C CYS A 303 -1.41 -19.54 -13.06
N PHE A 304 -0.11 -19.82 -12.91
CA PHE A 304 0.76 -20.18 -14.04
C PHE A 304 0.39 -21.53 -14.66
N ASP A 305 -0.20 -22.44 -13.87
CA ASP A 305 -0.57 -23.77 -14.33
C ASP A 305 -1.77 -23.72 -15.30
N LYS A 306 -2.64 -22.71 -15.18
CA LYS A 306 -3.71 -22.44 -16.16
C LYS A 306 -3.15 -21.95 -17.50
N ILE A 307 -2.17 -21.05 -17.47
CA ILE A 307 -1.47 -20.59 -18.69
C ILE A 307 -0.71 -21.76 -19.32
N PHE A 308 -0.01 -22.55 -18.51
CA PHE A 308 0.67 -23.77 -18.97
C PHE A 308 -0.30 -24.78 -19.59
N LYS A 309 -1.45 -25.04 -18.94
CA LYS A 309 -2.49 -25.94 -19.47
C LYS A 309 -3.14 -25.38 -20.73
N TYR A 310 -3.41 -24.07 -20.80
CA TYR A 310 -3.93 -23.43 -22.01
C TYR A 310 -2.95 -23.57 -23.18
N ILE A 311 -1.67 -23.24 -22.97
CA ILE A 311 -0.61 -23.40 -23.97
C ILE A 311 -0.44 -24.86 -24.36
N TRP A 312 -0.45 -25.79 -23.39
CA TRP A 312 -0.35 -27.23 -23.61
C TRP A 312 -1.49 -27.76 -24.48
N TYR A 313 -2.74 -27.38 -24.16
CA TYR A 313 -3.93 -27.81 -24.88
C TYR A 313 -4.02 -27.20 -26.30
N LYS A 314 -3.65 -25.93 -26.49
CA LYS A 314 -3.76 -25.28 -27.81
C LYS A 314 -2.60 -25.58 -28.78
N LYS A 315 -1.41 -25.95 -28.28
CA LYS A 315 -0.20 -26.07 -29.13
C LYS A 315 0.38 -27.49 -29.26
N GLY A 316 -0.32 -28.54 -28.83
CA GLY A 316 0.07 -29.92 -29.16
C GLY A 316 1.40 -30.39 -28.55
N GLY A 317 1.72 -29.96 -27.33
CA GLY A 317 2.90 -30.41 -26.59
C GLY A 317 4.09 -29.44 -26.61
N LEU A 318 4.64 -29.19 -25.42
CA LEU A 318 5.70 -28.23 -25.14
C LEU A 318 7.11 -28.70 -25.57
N LYS A 319 7.42 -28.80 -26.88
CA LYS A 319 8.82 -29.03 -27.29
C LYS A 319 9.67 -27.75 -27.31
N GLU A 320 9.08 -26.57 -27.44
CA GLU A 320 9.87 -25.32 -27.59
C GLU A 320 9.83 -24.36 -26.38
N ILE A 321 8.87 -24.50 -25.46
CA ILE A 321 8.63 -23.48 -24.41
C ILE A 321 9.22 -23.86 -23.04
N VAL A 322 9.43 -25.15 -22.75
CA VAL A 322 10.01 -25.61 -21.47
C VAL A 322 11.40 -25.00 -21.17
N PRO A 323 12.29 -24.79 -22.15
CA PRO A 323 13.57 -24.10 -21.92
C PRO A 323 13.44 -22.60 -21.62
N LEU A 324 12.30 -21.97 -21.90
CA LEU A 324 12.13 -20.50 -21.78
C LEU A 324 11.64 -20.05 -20.39
N ILE A 325 11.17 -20.98 -19.55
CA ILE A 325 10.50 -20.71 -18.27
C ILE A 325 11.29 -21.24 -17.05
N ARG A 326 12.20 -22.22 -17.24
CA ARG A 326 13.27 -22.49 -16.26
C ARG A 326 14.26 -21.33 -16.26
#